data_AF-W1WJ99-F1
#
_entry.id   AF-W1WJ99-F1
#
_cell.length_a   1.000
_cell.length_b   1.000
_cell.length_c   1.000
_cell.angle_alpha   90.00
_cell.angle_beta   90.00
_cell.angle_gamma   90.00
#
_symmetry.space_group_name_H-M   'P 1'
#
loop_
_entity.id
_entity.type
_entity.pdbx_description
1 polymer ?
#
loop_
_entity_poly.entity_id
_entity_poly.type
_entity_poly.pdbx_seq_one_letter_code
_entity_poly.pdbx_strand_id
1 'polypeptide(L)'
;MKLVFLEGFLVSIVGIPIGLLSGTIAIDIVFKVIKTFFKTSAFGELELRVLFSPIVLIISTLVILLTIFISALIPAINAAKISPLEAIKNSSNLKVGKIKSSKLVKKIFKTEGELAYKNLRRNKGKFRITLFSLIISIVIFISFNGFVDMFIEANQINYGTITNDLTLYENKLFTKEEVQNTINELKKINGIKDIAIDKGYNLNVHVDEKNINKDLRESLKQSDYVDMDNSTYNFINSRLSTPGDFSISNIKLSEGKFNKETAKAENGVILVRYSYQESLAKKGKV
;
A
#
# COMPACT_ATOMS: atom_id res chain seq x y z
N MET A 1 16.87 -36.40 -21.13
CA MET A 1 16.08 -35.87 -19.99
C MET A 1 16.89 -35.86 -18.69
N LYS A 2 17.40 -36.99 -18.19
CA LYS A 2 18.13 -37.06 -16.91
C LYS A 2 19.27 -36.02 -16.78
N LEU A 3 20.08 -35.84 -17.83
CA LEU A 3 21.19 -34.89 -17.83
C LEU A 3 20.73 -33.44 -17.58
N VAL A 4 19.63 -33.01 -18.20
CA VAL A 4 19.10 -31.64 -18.08
C VAL A 4 18.62 -31.36 -16.65
N PHE A 5 17.98 -32.34 -16.01
CA PHE A 5 17.58 -32.20 -14.61
C PHE A 5 18.75 -32.25 -13.64
N LEU A 6 19.78 -33.06 -13.93
CA LEU A 6 21.01 -33.09 -13.15
C LEU A 6 21.71 -31.72 -13.18
N GLU A 7 21.84 -31.14 -14.37
CA GLU A 7 22.45 -29.81 -14.53
C GLU A 7 21.62 -28.73 -13.81
N GLY A 8 20.29 -28.75 -13.97
CA GLY A 8 19.40 -27.84 -13.23
C GLY A 8 19.51 -27.99 -11.72
N PHE A 9 19.71 -29.21 -11.21
CA PHE A 9 19.94 -29.47 -9.79
C PHE A 9 21.32 -28.99 -9.32
N LEU A 10 22.37 -29.19 -10.11
CA LEU A 10 23.71 -28.68 -9.78
C LEU A 10 23.72 -27.15 -9.73
N VAL A 11 23.01 -26.49 -10.65
CA VAL A 11 22.84 -25.03 -10.63
C VAL A 11 22.02 -24.58 -9.41
N SER A 12 20.98 -25.34 -9.01
CA SER A 12 20.15 -24.95 -7.86
C SER A 12 20.90 -25.03 -6.53
N ILE A 13 21.84 -25.98 -6.37
CA ILE A 13 22.69 -26.09 -5.18
C ILE A 13 23.47 -24.79 -4.92
N VAL A 14 23.90 -24.10 -5.97
CA VAL A 14 24.65 -22.84 -5.86
C VAL A 14 23.72 -21.63 -5.91
N GLY A 15 22.73 -21.66 -6.81
CA GLY A 15 21.84 -20.53 -7.05
C GLY A 15 20.89 -20.24 -5.89
N ILE A 16 20.35 -21.27 -5.21
CA ILE A 16 19.41 -21.07 -4.10
C ILE A 16 20.10 -20.42 -2.90
N PRO A 17 21.25 -20.90 -2.39
CA PRO A 17 21.94 -20.25 -1.28
C PRO A 17 22.34 -18.81 -1.59
N ILE A 18 22.88 -18.55 -2.79
CA ILE A 18 23.24 -17.19 -3.21
C ILE A 18 22.00 -16.30 -3.29
N GLY A 19 20.90 -16.80 -3.85
CA GLY A 19 19.63 -16.07 -3.96
C GLY A 19 19.04 -15.71 -2.59
N LEU A 20 18.99 -16.67 -1.68
CA LEU A 20 18.51 -16.43 -0.31
C LEU A 20 19.40 -15.44 0.43
N LEU A 21 20.73 -15.63 0.40
CA LEU A 21 21.68 -14.74 1.07
C LEU A 21 21.59 -13.31 0.52
N SER A 22 21.62 -13.15 -0.79
CA SER A 22 21.57 -11.85 -1.45
C SER A 22 20.22 -11.15 -1.22
N GLY A 23 19.10 -11.87 -1.27
CA GLY A 23 17.78 -11.34 -0.94
C GLY A 23 17.65 -10.88 0.51
N THR A 24 18.19 -11.66 1.45
CA THR A 24 18.26 -11.27 2.87
C THR A 24 19.09 -9.99 3.07
N ILE A 25 20.25 -9.89 2.43
CA ILE A 25 21.09 -8.68 2.51
C ILE A 25 20.34 -7.48 1.90
N ALA A 26 19.66 -7.66 0.77
CA ALA A 26 18.91 -6.60 0.13
C ALA A 26 17.79 -6.07 1.02
N ILE A 27 17.00 -6.94 1.67
CA ILE A 27 15.91 -6.49 2.56
C ILE A 27 16.44 -5.83 3.83
N ASP A 28 17.59 -6.28 4.37
CA ASP A 28 18.25 -5.63 5.50
C ASP A 28 18.66 -4.18 5.15
N ILE A 29 19.20 -3.97 3.95
CA ILE A 29 19.54 -2.64 3.45
C ILE A 29 18.27 -1.78 3.32
N VAL A 30 17.19 -2.33 2.77
CA VAL A 30 15.91 -1.61 2.65
C VAL A 30 15.38 -1.18 4.02
N PHE A 31 15.40 -2.07 5.02
CA PHE A 31 14.98 -1.72 6.39
C PHE A 31 15.85 -0.61 7.00
N LYS A 32 17.17 -0.64 6.79
CA LYS A 32 18.07 0.44 7.23
C LYS A 32 17.77 1.77 6.54
N VAL A 33 17.47 1.75 5.25
CA VAL A 33 17.06 2.93 4.49
C VAL A 33 15.77 3.50 5.07
N ILE A 34 14.73 2.67 5.22
CA ILE A 34 13.44 3.08 5.82
C ILE A 34 13.69 3.69 7.20
N LYS A 35 14.43 3.01 8.08
CA LYS A 35 14.75 3.54 9.42
C LYS A 35 15.45 4.89 9.36
N THR A 36 16.31 5.12 8.39
CA THR A 36 17.04 6.38 8.23
C THR A 36 16.14 7.51 7.76
N PHE A 37 15.28 7.26 6.76
CA PHE A 37 14.35 8.27 6.22
C PHE A 37 13.19 8.60 7.16
N PHE A 38 12.79 7.65 8.01
CA PHE A 38 11.61 7.76 8.87
C PHE A 38 11.95 7.85 10.36
N LYS A 39 13.18 8.25 10.73
CA LYS A 39 13.67 8.30 12.13
C LYS A 39 12.73 8.98 13.13
N THR A 40 11.96 9.97 12.69
CA THR A 40 11.09 10.80 13.54
C THR A 40 9.60 10.45 13.43
N SER A 41 9.24 9.40 12.70
CA SER A 41 7.86 8.92 12.61
C SER A 41 7.72 7.59 13.35
N ALA A 42 6.47 7.22 13.66
CA ALA A 42 6.16 5.92 14.28
C ALA A 42 6.76 4.73 13.50
N PHE A 43 7.00 4.88 12.19
CA PHE A 43 7.66 3.87 11.36
C PHE A 43 9.17 3.72 11.64
N GLY A 44 9.86 4.78 12.08
CA GLY A 44 11.26 4.69 12.51
C GLY A 44 11.44 4.04 13.88
N GLU A 45 10.39 4.07 14.71
CA GLU A 45 10.32 3.37 16.00
C GLU A 45 9.99 1.88 15.83
N LEU A 46 9.38 1.48 14.70
CA LEU A 46 9.24 0.07 14.37
C LEU A 46 10.63 -0.55 14.23
N GLU A 47 10.96 -1.50 15.09
CA GLU A 47 12.18 -2.31 15.01
C GLU A 47 12.11 -3.28 13.82
N LEU A 48 12.08 -2.74 12.59
CA LEU A 48 12.15 -3.51 11.36
C LEU A 48 13.50 -4.24 11.33
N ARG A 49 13.44 -5.54 11.61
CA ARG A 49 14.60 -6.42 11.64
C ARG A 49 14.36 -7.64 10.76
N VAL A 50 15.42 -8.10 10.14
CA VAL A 50 15.37 -9.34 9.37
C VAL A 50 15.35 -10.51 10.33
N LEU A 51 14.33 -11.36 10.23
CA LEU A 51 14.19 -12.58 11.01
C LEU A 51 14.39 -13.79 10.11
N PHE A 52 15.32 -14.66 10.49
CA PHE A 52 15.54 -15.93 9.82
C PHE A 52 14.59 -16.97 10.40
N SER A 53 13.55 -17.30 9.65
CA SER A 53 12.67 -18.42 9.96
C SER A 53 13.10 -19.65 9.16
N PRO A 54 13.56 -20.74 9.81
CA PRO A 54 13.91 -21.98 9.11
C PRO A 54 12.77 -22.52 8.24
N ILE A 55 11.52 -22.38 8.72
CA ILE A 55 10.32 -22.81 8.00
C ILE A 55 10.18 -22.04 6.68
N VAL A 56 10.36 -20.71 6.72
CA VAL A 56 10.29 -19.87 5.51
C VAL A 56 11.39 -20.24 4.53
N LEU A 57 12.62 -20.45 5.00
CA LEU A 57 13.74 -20.85 4.14
C LEU A 57 13.49 -22.19 3.44
N ILE A 58 12.94 -23.18 4.16
CA ILE A 58 12.59 -24.49 3.60
C ILE A 58 11.50 -24.34 2.53
N ILE A 59 10.43 -23.62 2.84
CA ILE A 59 9.32 -23.40 1.89
C ILE A 59 9.82 -22.65 0.65
N SER A 60 10.59 -21.58 0.82
CA SER A 60 11.18 -20.83 -0.30
C SER A 60 12.07 -21.73 -1.17
N THR A 61 12.91 -22.56 -0.55
CA THR A 61 13.77 -23.51 -1.26
C THR A 61 12.94 -24.51 -2.08
N LEU A 62 11.88 -25.09 -1.50
CA LEU A 62 10.99 -26.02 -2.20
C LEU A 62 10.29 -25.37 -3.39
N VAL A 63 9.78 -24.14 -3.22
CA VAL A 63 9.13 -23.39 -4.30
C VAL A 63 10.12 -23.08 -5.44
N ILE A 64 11.34 -22.68 -5.11
CA ILE A 64 12.38 -22.41 -6.13
C ILE A 64 12.77 -23.71 -6.85
N LEU A 65 12.97 -24.82 -6.13
CA LEU A 65 13.26 -26.12 -6.74
C LEU A 65 12.14 -26.57 -7.69
N LEU A 66 10.88 -26.42 -7.28
CA LEU A 66 9.73 -26.74 -8.14
C LEU A 66 9.70 -25.86 -9.40
N THR A 67 10.01 -24.57 -9.24
CA THR A 67 10.08 -23.62 -10.36
C THR A 67 11.18 -23.99 -11.35
N ILE A 68 12.39 -24.32 -10.85
CA ILE A 68 13.52 -24.79 -11.68
C ILE A 68 13.14 -26.08 -12.39
N PHE A 69 12.51 -27.02 -11.68
CA PHE A 69 12.06 -28.29 -12.25
C PHE A 69 11.07 -28.07 -13.40
N ILE A 70 10.03 -27.26 -13.19
CA ILE A 70 9.03 -26.96 -14.23
C ILE A 70 9.68 -26.24 -15.43
N SER A 71 10.59 -25.30 -15.16
CA SER A 71 11.32 -24.56 -16.19
C SER A 71 12.17 -25.48 -17.07
N ALA A 72 12.85 -26.46 -16.47
CA ALA A 72 13.68 -27.43 -17.18
C ALA A 72 12.87 -28.54 -17.88
N LEU A 73 11.66 -28.84 -17.41
CA LEU A 73 10.83 -29.95 -17.90
C LEU A 73 10.46 -29.81 -19.38
N ILE A 74 9.98 -28.64 -19.81
CA ILE A 74 9.55 -28.41 -21.19
C ILE A 74 10.73 -28.53 -22.17
N PRO A 75 11.88 -27.86 -21.95
CA PRO A 75 13.09 -28.05 -22.76
C PRO A 75 13.57 -29.51 -22.78
N ALA A 76 13.59 -30.18 -21.62
CA ALA A 76 14.08 -31.55 -21.51
C ALA A 76 13.23 -32.54 -22.33
N ILE A 77 11.89 -32.40 -22.28
CA ILE A 77 10.96 -33.20 -23.08
C ILE A 77 11.17 -32.93 -24.57
N ASN A 78 11.31 -31.66 -24.96
CA ASN A 78 11.51 -31.29 -26.37
C ASN A 78 12.82 -31.85 -26.92
N ALA A 79 13.91 -31.76 -26.15
CA ALA A 79 15.22 -32.31 -26.55
C ALA A 79 15.20 -33.84 -26.67
N ALA A 80 14.48 -34.53 -25.79
CA ALA A 80 14.41 -35.99 -25.80
C ALA A 80 13.60 -36.57 -26.98
N LYS A 81 12.77 -35.76 -27.63
CA LYS A 81 11.98 -36.16 -28.80
C LYS A 81 12.72 -36.02 -30.13
N ILE A 82 13.86 -35.33 -30.15
CA ILE A 82 14.63 -35.08 -31.39
C ILE A 82 15.45 -36.33 -31.71
N SER A 83 15.34 -36.85 -32.93
CA SER A 83 16.14 -38.00 -33.35
C SER A 83 17.60 -37.62 -33.61
N PRO A 84 18.58 -38.53 -33.44
CA PRO A 84 19.99 -38.25 -33.73
C PRO A 84 20.23 -37.74 -35.15
N LEU A 85 19.52 -38.31 -36.13
CA LEU A 85 19.62 -37.89 -37.53
C LEU A 85 19.07 -36.47 -37.74
N GLU A 86 17.93 -36.13 -37.13
CA GLU A 86 17.39 -34.76 -37.18
C GLU A 86 18.31 -33.74 -36.50
N ALA A 87 18.94 -34.13 -35.39
CA ALA A 87 19.90 -33.30 -34.67
C ALA A 87 21.13 -32.97 -35.54
N ILE A 88 21.67 -33.96 -36.27
CA ILE A 88 22.81 -33.77 -37.18
C ILE A 88 22.42 -32.95 -38.40
N LYS A 89 21.22 -33.18 -38.97
CA LYS A 89 20.78 -32.52 -40.19
C LYS A 89 20.53 -31.01 -40.00
N ASN A 90 20.37 -30.56 -38.76
CA ASN A 90 20.12 -29.17 -38.35
C ASN A 90 19.04 -28.46 -39.20
N SER A 91 18.10 -29.24 -39.76
CA SER A 91 17.01 -28.69 -40.56
C SER A 91 16.02 -28.09 -39.59
N SER A 92 16.09 -26.78 -39.41
CA SER A 92 15.18 -26.05 -38.54
C SER A 92 13.74 -26.48 -38.85
N ASN A 93 13.02 -26.95 -37.83
CA ASN A 93 11.61 -27.35 -37.89
C ASN A 93 10.66 -26.15 -38.16
N LEU A 94 11.04 -25.26 -39.08
CA LEU A 94 10.17 -24.22 -39.59
C LEU A 94 9.14 -24.91 -40.48
N LYS A 95 8.00 -25.30 -39.89
CA LYS A 95 6.81 -25.69 -40.66
C LYS A 95 6.49 -24.53 -41.62
N VAL A 96 6.84 -24.69 -42.90
CA VAL A 96 6.58 -23.73 -43.97
C VAL A 96 5.10 -23.78 -44.34
N GLY A 97 4.24 -23.40 -43.40
CA GLY A 97 2.81 -23.23 -43.63
C GLY A 97 2.53 -21.81 -44.11
N LYS A 98 1.70 -21.66 -45.16
CA LYS A 98 1.22 -20.34 -45.62
C LYS A 98 0.31 -19.73 -44.54
N ILE A 99 0.85 -18.80 -43.75
CA ILE A 99 0.06 -18.05 -42.76
C ILE A 99 -0.59 -16.86 -43.44
N LYS A 100 -1.93 -16.83 -43.45
CA LYS A 100 -2.71 -15.69 -43.96
C LYS A 100 -2.55 -14.46 -43.07
N SER A 101 -2.39 -13.30 -43.68
CA SER A 101 -2.41 -11.98 -43.03
C SER A 101 -3.78 -11.31 -43.21
N SER A 102 -4.20 -10.51 -42.24
CA SER A 102 -5.44 -9.72 -42.35
C SER A 102 -5.22 -8.53 -43.29
N LYS A 103 -6.23 -8.15 -44.08
CA LYS A 103 -6.23 -6.95 -44.92
C LYS A 103 -5.95 -5.67 -44.09
N LEU A 104 -6.42 -5.66 -42.84
CA LEU A 104 -6.22 -4.54 -41.90
C LEU A 104 -4.74 -4.37 -41.53
N VAL A 105 -4.04 -5.48 -41.25
CA VAL A 105 -2.61 -5.48 -40.91
C VAL A 105 -1.79 -4.96 -42.08
N LYS A 106 -2.12 -5.37 -43.30
CA LYS A 106 -1.46 -4.87 -44.52
C LYS A 106 -1.65 -3.37 -44.72
N LYS A 107 -2.85 -2.85 -44.42
CA LYS A 107 -3.19 -1.44 -44.60
C LYS A 107 -2.48 -0.55 -43.57
N ILE A 108 -2.44 -0.98 -42.31
CA ILE A 108 -1.88 -0.18 -41.21
C ILE A 108 -0.36 -0.28 -41.15
N PHE A 109 0.19 -1.49 -41.25
CA PHE A 109 1.62 -1.74 -40.99
C PHE A 109 2.44 -2.11 -42.24
N LYS A 110 1.83 -2.03 -43.43
CA LYS A 110 2.48 -2.29 -44.72
C LYS A 110 3.20 -3.64 -44.75
N THR A 111 4.31 -3.74 -45.48
CA THR A 111 5.07 -4.97 -45.73
C THR A 111 5.81 -5.46 -44.48
N GLU A 112 6.45 -4.56 -43.75
CA GLU A 112 7.23 -4.90 -42.56
C GLU A 112 6.35 -5.47 -41.45
N GLY A 113 5.21 -4.83 -41.16
CA GLY A 113 4.28 -5.36 -40.16
C GLY A 113 3.51 -6.59 -40.62
N GLU A 114 3.30 -6.78 -41.93
CA GLU A 114 2.78 -8.05 -42.44
C GLU A 114 3.76 -9.21 -42.14
N LEU A 115 5.06 -8.98 -42.33
CA LEU A 115 6.11 -9.96 -42.00
C LEU A 115 6.16 -10.24 -40.51
N ALA A 116 6.15 -9.20 -39.66
CA ALA A 116 6.12 -9.33 -38.21
C ALA A 116 4.86 -10.09 -37.74
N TYR A 117 3.68 -9.74 -38.24
CA TYR A 117 2.42 -10.40 -37.89
C TYR A 117 2.41 -11.89 -38.26
N LYS A 118 2.96 -12.24 -39.43
CA LYS A 118 3.12 -13.65 -39.82
C LYS A 118 4.08 -14.38 -38.89
N ASN A 119 5.15 -13.74 -38.42
CA ASN A 119 6.06 -14.33 -37.43
C ASN A 119 5.35 -14.59 -36.09
N LEU A 120 4.62 -13.61 -35.55
CA LEU A 120 3.85 -13.76 -34.32
C LEU A 120 2.81 -14.89 -34.41
N ARG A 121 2.09 -14.98 -35.54
CA ARG A 121 1.13 -16.07 -35.80
C ARG A 121 1.79 -17.43 -36.02
N ARG A 122 3.06 -17.48 -36.42
CA ARG A 122 3.83 -18.73 -36.54
C ARG A 122 4.25 -19.23 -35.17
N ASN A 123 4.70 -18.31 -34.32
CA ASN A 123 5.24 -18.59 -32.99
C ASN A 123 4.22 -18.29 -31.88
N LYS A 124 2.96 -18.73 -32.02
CA LYS A 124 1.85 -18.36 -31.10
C LYS A 124 2.16 -18.67 -29.63
N GLY A 125 2.88 -19.75 -29.34
CA GLY A 125 3.27 -20.11 -27.99
C GLY A 125 4.19 -19.06 -27.36
N LYS A 126 5.30 -18.73 -28.04
CA LYS A 126 6.23 -17.69 -27.60
C LYS A 126 5.54 -16.34 -27.47
N PHE A 127 4.73 -15.96 -28.46
CA PHE A 127 3.97 -14.71 -28.42
C PHE A 127 3.04 -14.62 -27.21
N ARG A 128 2.26 -15.68 -26.93
CA ARG A 128 1.36 -15.71 -25.77
C ARG A 128 2.14 -15.59 -24.46
N ILE A 129 3.25 -16.33 -24.31
CA ILE A 129 4.09 -16.28 -23.10
C ILE A 129 4.63 -14.86 -22.88
N THR A 130 5.20 -14.23 -23.90
CA THR A 130 5.70 -12.85 -23.81
C THR A 130 4.59 -11.86 -23.49
N LEU A 131 3.43 -11.99 -24.14
CA LEU A 131 2.28 -11.13 -23.90
C LEU A 131 1.75 -11.28 -22.46
N PHE A 132 1.61 -12.51 -21.97
CA PHE A 132 1.17 -12.77 -20.60
C PHE A 132 2.15 -12.22 -19.57
N SER A 133 3.47 -12.38 -19.80
CA SER A 133 4.50 -11.80 -18.93
C SER A 133 4.35 -10.27 -18.84
N LEU A 134 4.14 -9.62 -19.98
CA LEU A 134 3.94 -8.17 -20.02
C LEU A 134 2.65 -7.75 -19.30
N ILE A 135 1.54 -8.47 -19.53
CA ILE A 135 0.27 -8.19 -18.85
C ILE A 135 0.41 -8.32 -17.34
N ILE A 136 1.02 -9.40 -16.85
CA ILE A 136 1.23 -9.62 -15.41
C ILE A 136 2.07 -8.48 -14.82
N SER A 137 3.14 -8.06 -15.49
CA SER A 137 3.97 -6.95 -15.05
C SER A 137 3.17 -5.65 -14.93
N ILE A 138 2.37 -5.31 -15.95
CA ILE A 138 1.54 -4.10 -15.95
C ILE A 138 0.46 -4.17 -14.85
N VAL A 139 -0.20 -5.31 -14.71
CA VAL A 139 -1.24 -5.51 -13.68
C VAL A 139 -0.66 -5.35 -12.29
N ILE A 140 0.47 -6.01 -11.99
CA ILE A 140 1.14 -5.88 -10.69
C ILE A 140 1.50 -4.42 -10.42
N PHE A 141 2.04 -3.72 -11.42
CA PHE A 141 2.40 -2.31 -11.26
C PHE A 141 1.18 -1.43 -10.96
N ILE A 142 0.11 -1.56 -11.74
CA ILE A 142 -1.11 -0.75 -11.54
C ILE A 142 -1.77 -1.09 -10.20
N SER A 143 -1.89 -2.38 -9.87
CA SER A 143 -2.48 -2.82 -8.60
C SER A 143 -1.65 -2.36 -7.40
N PHE A 144 -0.33 -2.40 -7.49
CA PHE A 144 0.54 -1.92 -6.43
C PHE A 144 0.43 -0.40 -6.23
N ASN A 145 0.43 0.39 -7.31
CA ASN A 145 0.22 1.84 -7.20
C ASN A 145 -1.16 2.16 -6.62
N GLY A 146 -2.22 1.51 -7.11
CA GLY A 146 -3.56 1.69 -6.54
C GLY A 146 -3.63 1.30 -5.07
N PHE A 147 -2.93 0.24 -4.66
CA PHE A 147 -2.79 -0.11 -3.24
C PHE A 147 -2.06 0.97 -2.43
N VAL A 148 -0.95 1.52 -2.96
CA VAL A 148 -0.21 2.61 -2.31
C VAL A 148 -1.06 3.86 -2.18
N ASP A 149 -1.82 4.23 -3.22
CA ASP A 149 -2.71 5.38 -3.19
C ASP A 149 -3.81 5.20 -2.15
N MET A 150 -4.48 4.04 -2.13
CA MET A 150 -5.46 3.71 -1.09
C MET A 150 -4.84 3.70 0.30
N PHE A 151 -3.60 3.22 0.44
CA PHE A 151 -2.89 3.23 1.71
C PHE A 151 -2.59 4.66 2.18
N ILE A 152 -2.11 5.54 1.29
CA ILE A 152 -1.86 6.94 1.60
C ILE A 152 -3.16 7.66 1.95
N GLU A 153 -4.21 7.47 1.16
CA GLU A 153 -5.53 8.07 1.41
C GLU A 153 -6.10 7.58 2.74
N ALA A 154 -6.03 6.27 3.03
CA ALA A 154 -6.43 5.73 4.31
C ALA A 154 -5.62 6.33 5.47
N ASN A 155 -4.32 6.58 5.31
CA ASN A 155 -3.52 7.25 6.34
C ASN A 155 -3.89 8.72 6.51
N GLN A 156 -4.07 9.47 5.42
CA GLN A 156 -4.54 10.87 5.46
C GLN A 156 -5.92 11.00 6.09
N ILE A 157 -6.78 10.01 5.84
CA ILE A 157 -8.07 9.88 6.47
C ILE A 157 -7.86 9.66 7.98
N ASN A 158 -7.15 8.60 8.40
CA ASN A 158 -6.99 8.22 9.82
C ASN A 158 -6.26 9.26 10.69
N TYR A 159 -5.25 9.93 10.15
CA TYR A 159 -4.40 10.86 10.92
C TYR A 159 -4.59 12.32 10.54
N GLY A 160 -5.48 12.61 9.58
CA GLY A 160 -5.57 13.92 8.94
C GLY A 160 -4.39 14.19 7.99
N THR A 161 -4.48 15.29 7.26
CA THR A 161 -3.33 15.81 6.52
C THR A 161 -2.53 16.73 7.43
N ILE A 162 -1.24 16.44 7.59
CA ILE A 162 -0.29 17.38 8.19
C ILE A 162 -0.19 18.56 7.22
N THR A 163 -0.82 19.67 7.59
CA THR A 163 -0.87 20.90 6.78
C THR A 163 0.11 21.96 7.28
N ASN A 164 0.87 21.65 8.33
CA ASN A 164 1.82 22.54 8.96
C ASN A 164 3.26 22.09 8.71
N ASP A 165 4.14 23.07 8.56
CA ASP A 165 5.58 22.83 8.36
C ASP A 165 6.30 22.43 9.67
N LEU A 166 5.76 22.84 10.82
CA LEU A 166 6.31 22.57 12.15
C LEU A 166 5.19 22.33 13.16
N THR A 167 5.35 21.31 14.00
CA THR A 167 4.50 21.05 15.18
C THR A 167 5.35 21.20 16.44
N LEU A 168 4.91 22.05 17.36
CA LEU A 168 5.47 22.13 18.71
C LEU A 168 4.49 21.45 19.67
N TYR A 169 5.01 20.53 20.48
CA TYR A 169 4.22 19.80 21.46
C TYR A 169 4.84 19.98 22.85
N GLU A 170 4.01 20.27 23.84
CA GLU A 170 4.43 20.41 25.22
C GLU A 170 3.47 19.62 26.11
N ASN A 171 4.02 18.82 27.03
CA ASN A 171 3.24 17.97 27.93
C ASN A 171 2.80 18.70 29.22
N LYS A 172 3.26 19.94 29.42
CA LYS A 172 2.89 20.79 30.55
C LYS A 172 1.57 21.52 30.27
N LEU A 173 0.70 21.57 31.28
CA LEU A 173 -0.45 22.46 31.29
C LEU A 173 0.03 23.92 31.38
N PHE A 174 -0.10 24.67 30.29
CA PHE A 174 0.16 26.11 30.28
C PHE A 174 -1.05 26.91 30.75
N THR A 175 -0.76 28.01 31.44
CA THR A 175 -1.72 29.09 31.65
C THR A 175 -2.00 29.83 30.33
N LYS A 176 -3.12 30.55 30.26
CA LYS A 176 -3.47 31.35 29.07
C LYS A 176 -2.39 32.40 28.74
N GLU A 177 -1.73 32.94 29.76
CA GLU A 177 -0.70 33.96 29.61
C GLU A 177 0.60 33.38 29.02
N GLU A 178 1.06 32.23 29.52
CA GLU A 178 2.24 31.55 28.99
C GLU A 178 2.07 31.21 27.49
N VAL A 179 0.89 30.69 27.10
CA VAL A 179 0.58 30.41 25.69
C VAL A 179 0.66 31.69 24.85
N GLN A 180 0.12 32.80 25.33
CA GLN A 180 0.10 34.06 24.60
C GLN A 180 1.50 34.66 24.43
N ASN A 181 2.33 34.56 25.46
CA ASN A 181 3.73 35.02 25.42
C ASN A 181 4.52 34.23 24.38
N THR A 182 4.42 32.90 24.38
CA THR A 182 5.06 32.04 23.37
C THR A 182 4.63 32.40 21.95
N ILE A 183 3.33 32.64 21.72
CA ILE A 183 2.83 33.04 20.39
C ILE A 183 3.44 34.39 19.96
N ASN A 184 3.52 35.34 20.88
CA ASN A 184 4.07 36.66 20.60
C ASN A 184 5.56 36.60 20.26
N GLU A 185 6.31 35.69 20.88
CA GLU A 185 7.70 35.43 20.54
C GLU A 185 7.84 34.76 19.16
N LEU A 186 7.04 33.73 18.89
CA LEU A 186 7.04 33.04 17.58
C LEU A 186 6.71 34.01 16.44
N LYS A 187 5.73 34.91 16.61
CA LYS A 187 5.38 35.93 15.61
C LYS A 187 6.52 36.91 15.28
N LYS A 188 7.52 37.06 16.15
CA LYS A 188 8.68 37.94 15.89
C LYS A 188 9.71 37.27 14.97
N ILE A 189 9.64 35.95 14.79
CA ILE A 189 10.59 35.21 13.96
C ILE A 189 10.22 35.41 12.48
N ASN A 190 11.17 35.93 11.70
CA ASN A 190 10.97 36.14 10.28
C ASN A 190 10.79 34.79 9.56
N GLY A 191 9.69 34.62 8.82
CA GLY A 191 9.34 33.40 8.09
C GLY A 191 8.13 32.66 8.65
N ILE A 192 7.72 32.91 9.90
CA ILE A 192 6.48 32.36 10.46
C ILE A 192 5.29 33.17 9.95
N LYS A 193 4.46 32.56 9.08
CA LYS A 193 3.28 33.20 8.49
C LYS A 193 2.03 33.00 9.34
N ASP A 194 1.76 31.75 9.69
CA ASP A 194 0.53 31.33 10.34
C ASP A 194 0.85 30.50 11.58
N ILE A 195 0.05 30.70 12.64
CA ILE A 195 0.16 29.96 13.90
C ILE A 195 -1.23 29.47 14.29
N ALA A 196 -1.37 28.16 14.43
CA ALA A 196 -2.57 27.51 14.95
C ALA A 196 -2.27 26.87 16.31
N ILE A 197 -3.24 26.93 17.21
CA ILE A 197 -3.17 26.29 18.53
C ILE A 197 -4.23 25.20 18.55
N ASP A 198 -3.85 23.95 18.77
CA ASP A 198 -4.80 22.88 19.07
C ASP A 198 -4.73 22.54 20.55
N LYS A 199 -5.89 22.25 21.16
CA LYS A 199 -5.96 21.68 22.51
C LYS A 199 -6.59 20.31 22.41
N GLY A 200 -5.80 19.29 22.74
CA GLY A 200 -6.27 17.92 22.87
C GLY A 200 -6.59 17.58 24.32
N TYR A 201 -7.76 17.01 24.54
CA TYR A 201 -8.18 16.44 25.81
C TYR A 201 -8.38 14.93 25.61
N ASN A 202 -7.67 14.12 26.41
CA ASN A 202 -7.95 12.70 26.51
C ASN A 202 -9.07 12.50 27.52
N LEU A 203 -10.12 11.81 27.12
CA LEU A 203 -11.28 11.54 27.96
C LEU A 203 -11.85 10.15 27.66
N ASN A 204 -12.61 9.65 28.62
CA ASN A 204 -13.38 8.43 28.47
C ASN A 204 -14.81 8.81 28.10
N VAL A 205 -15.34 8.22 27.02
CA VAL A 205 -16.70 8.49 26.56
C VAL A 205 -17.60 7.35 26.97
N HIS A 206 -18.66 7.65 27.72
CA HIS A 206 -19.65 6.69 28.15
C HIS A 206 -20.87 6.78 27.22
N VAL A 207 -21.24 5.66 26.60
CA VAL A 207 -22.37 5.59 25.67
C VAL A 207 -23.28 4.43 26.05
N ASP A 208 -24.54 4.74 26.35
CA ASP A 208 -25.56 3.72 26.57
C ASP A 208 -25.68 2.77 25.35
N GLU A 209 -25.80 1.47 25.60
CA GLU A 209 -25.94 0.44 24.56
C GLU A 209 -27.10 0.71 23.59
N LYS A 210 -28.16 1.38 24.05
CA LYS A 210 -29.32 1.78 23.24
C LYS A 210 -28.95 2.76 22.11
N ASN A 211 -27.88 3.53 22.28
CA ASN A 211 -27.39 4.53 21.33
C ASN A 211 -26.32 3.97 20.38
N ILE A 212 -25.88 2.72 20.59
CA ILE A 212 -24.92 2.04 19.72
C ILE A 212 -25.64 1.24 18.64
N ASN A 213 -25.19 1.39 17.40
CA ASN A 213 -25.71 0.60 16.28
C ASN A 213 -25.49 -0.89 16.56
N LYS A 214 -26.56 -1.69 16.38
CA LYS A 214 -26.55 -3.14 16.63
C LYS A 214 -25.44 -3.85 15.86
N ASP A 215 -25.17 -3.43 14.63
CA ASP A 215 -24.16 -4.04 13.76
C ASP A 215 -22.72 -3.89 14.29
N LEU A 216 -22.47 -2.88 15.14
CA LEU A 216 -21.13 -2.59 15.68
C LEU A 216 -20.85 -3.32 17.00
N ARG A 217 -21.88 -3.86 17.67
CA ARG A 217 -21.75 -4.41 19.04
C ARG A 217 -20.78 -5.58 19.11
N GLU A 218 -20.78 -6.46 18.12
CA GLU A 218 -19.86 -7.60 18.07
C GLU A 218 -18.41 -7.18 17.82
N SER A 219 -18.19 -6.15 17.01
CA SER A 219 -16.85 -5.58 16.79
C SER A 219 -16.33 -4.86 18.04
N LEU A 220 -17.21 -4.16 18.77
CA LEU A 220 -16.83 -3.45 19.99
C LEU A 220 -16.40 -4.40 21.11
N LYS A 221 -17.01 -5.59 21.23
CA LYS A 221 -16.60 -6.61 22.20
C LYS A 221 -15.18 -7.16 21.98
N GLN A 222 -14.64 -7.02 20.78
CA GLN A 222 -13.29 -7.48 20.43
C GLN A 222 -12.25 -6.36 20.53
N SER A 223 -12.66 -5.15 20.92
CA SER A 223 -11.78 -3.99 20.99
C SER A 223 -11.12 -3.88 22.37
N ASP A 224 -9.79 -3.72 22.39
CA ASP A 224 -9.03 -3.41 23.61
C ASP A 224 -9.27 -1.98 24.14
N TYR A 225 -10.02 -1.15 23.40
CA TYR A 225 -10.27 0.25 23.73
C TYR A 225 -11.70 0.52 24.23
N VAL A 226 -12.50 -0.53 24.44
CA VAL A 226 -13.90 -0.41 24.82
C VAL A 226 -14.24 -1.40 25.92
N ASP A 227 -14.51 -0.87 27.12
CA ASP A 227 -15.04 -1.65 28.23
C ASP A 227 -16.58 -1.57 28.24
N MET A 228 -17.23 -2.58 28.82
CA MET A 228 -18.68 -2.58 29.02
C MET A 228 -19.01 -2.73 30.50
N ASP A 229 -19.74 -1.76 31.04
CA ASP A 229 -20.26 -1.77 32.41
C ASP A 229 -21.77 -1.50 32.39
N ASN A 230 -22.56 -2.44 32.93
CA ASN A 230 -24.01 -2.30 33.13
C ASN A 230 -24.77 -1.66 31.94
N SER A 231 -24.58 -2.20 30.73
CA SER A 231 -25.20 -1.71 29.48
C SER A 231 -24.70 -0.34 28.98
N THR A 232 -23.54 0.09 29.46
CA THR A 232 -22.83 1.29 29.00
C THR A 232 -21.48 0.89 28.43
N TYR A 233 -21.18 1.32 27.22
CA TYR A 233 -19.86 1.20 26.63
C TYR A 233 -18.99 2.37 27.07
N ASN A 234 -17.82 2.07 27.63
CA ASN A 234 -16.79 3.02 28.00
C ASN A 234 -15.67 2.99 26.96
N PHE A 235 -15.63 4.01 26.10
CA PHE A 235 -14.59 4.19 25.10
C PHE A 235 -13.38 4.88 25.72
N ILE A 236 -12.34 4.10 25.94
CA ILE A 236 -11.09 4.53 26.58
C ILE A 236 -10.21 5.23 25.54
N ASN A 237 -9.43 6.22 25.99
CA ASN A 237 -8.48 6.95 25.15
C ASN A 237 -9.15 7.72 24.01
N SER A 238 -10.37 8.24 24.24
CA SER A 238 -11.04 9.12 23.28
C SER A 238 -10.38 10.50 23.32
N ARG A 239 -10.11 11.08 22.14
CA ARG A 239 -9.49 12.40 22.03
C ARG A 239 -10.52 13.43 21.58
N LEU A 240 -10.69 14.49 22.37
CA LEU A 240 -11.39 15.71 21.97
C LEU A 240 -10.35 16.77 21.62
N SER A 241 -10.27 17.13 20.34
CA SER A 241 -9.49 18.28 19.89
C SER A 241 -10.39 19.49 19.70
N THR A 242 -10.04 20.62 20.30
CA THR A 242 -10.71 21.89 20.04
C THR A 242 -9.87 22.72 19.09
N PRO A 243 -10.34 22.98 17.85
CA PRO A 243 -9.57 23.73 16.87
C PRO A 243 -9.34 25.17 17.35
N GLY A 244 -8.14 25.68 17.12
CA GLY A 244 -7.79 27.07 17.39
C GLY A 244 -8.46 28.05 16.42
N ASP A 245 -8.37 29.33 16.77
CA ASP A 245 -9.04 30.41 16.03
C ASP A 245 -8.66 30.47 14.54
N PHE A 246 -7.40 30.21 14.22
CA PHE A 246 -6.91 30.15 12.83
C PHE A 246 -7.59 29.03 12.03
N SER A 247 -7.75 27.85 12.61
CA SER A 247 -8.41 26.72 11.96
C SER A 247 -9.90 27.00 11.75
N ILE A 248 -10.53 27.67 12.72
CA ILE A 248 -11.95 28.06 12.64
C ILE A 248 -12.17 29.13 11.56
N SER A 249 -11.29 30.14 11.44
CA SER A 249 -11.42 31.20 10.43
C SER A 249 -11.24 30.68 9.00
N ASN A 250 -10.48 29.60 8.83
CA ASN A 250 -10.17 29.00 7.53
C ASN A 250 -11.03 27.77 7.20
N ILE A 251 -12.08 27.52 7.96
CA ILE A 251 -12.96 26.37 7.72
C ILE A 251 -13.64 26.50 6.35
N LYS A 252 -13.48 25.48 5.51
CA LYS A 252 -14.17 25.40 4.21
C LYS A 252 -15.53 24.74 4.43
N LEU A 253 -16.57 25.55 4.43
CA LEU A 253 -17.94 25.06 4.55
C LEU A 253 -18.45 24.63 3.17
N SER A 254 -19.09 23.46 3.09
CA SER A 254 -19.80 23.04 1.89
C SER A 254 -21.04 23.90 1.64
N GLU A 255 -21.70 24.35 2.71
CA GLU A 255 -22.89 25.20 2.69
C GLU A 255 -22.89 26.13 3.92
N GLY A 256 -23.56 27.29 3.81
CA GLY A 256 -23.74 28.23 4.92
C GLY A 256 -22.57 29.18 5.19
N LYS A 257 -22.64 29.89 6.32
CA LYS A 257 -21.59 30.79 6.82
C LYS A 257 -21.42 30.58 8.32
N PHE A 258 -20.18 30.61 8.79
CA PHE A 258 -19.86 30.50 10.21
C PHE A 258 -19.51 31.86 10.80
N ASN A 259 -20.15 32.23 11.91
CA ASN A 259 -19.78 33.37 12.74
C ASN A 259 -19.54 32.91 14.19
N LYS A 260 -18.33 33.18 14.70
CA LYS A 260 -17.90 32.74 16.03
C LYS A 260 -18.68 33.40 17.17
N GLU A 261 -19.03 34.68 17.04
CA GLU A 261 -19.74 35.42 18.08
C GLU A 261 -21.17 34.91 18.23
N THR A 262 -21.85 34.70 17.10
CA THR A 262 -23.19 34.10 17.07
C THR A 262 -23.17 32.69 17.66
N ALA A 263 -22.22 31.84 17.23
CA ALA A 263 -22.11 30.47 17.74
C ALA A 263 -21.88 30.43 19.26
N LYS A 264 -21.09 31.36 19.81
CA LYS A 264 -20.90 31.48 21.26
C LYS A 264 -22.18 31.94 21.98
N ALA A 265 -22.89 32.92 21.43
CA ALA A 265 -24.13 33.43 22.01
C ALA A 265 -25.23 32.36 22.03
N GLU A 266 -25.25 31.47 21.05
CA GLU A 266 -26.24 30.40 20.90
C GLU A 266 -25.85 29.08 21.59
N ASN A 267 -24.69 29.01 22.26
CA ASN A 267 -24.09 27.75 22.74
C ASN A 267 -23.99 26.68 21.63
N GLY A 268 -23.74 27.12 20.40
CA GLY A 268 -23.64 26.25 19.23
C GLY A 268 -22.41 25.35 19.32
N VAL A 269 -22.61 24.05 19.08
CA VAL A 269 -21.55 23.05 19.03
C VAL A 269 -21.30 22.67 17.57
N ILE A 270 -20.06 22.79 17.10
CA ILE A 270 -19.66 22.28 15.79
C ILE A 270 -19.22 20.83 15.94
N LEU A 271 -20.04 19.92 15.43
CA LEU A 271 -19.69 18.51 15.32
C LEU A 271 -19.03 18.28 13.96
N VAL A 272 -17.70 18.16 13.97
CA VAL A 272 -16.97 17.73 12.79
C VAL A 272 -16.93 16.21 12.80
N ARG A 273 -17.67 15.59 11.88
CA ARG A 273 -17.71 14.13 11.74
C ARG A 273 -16.42 13.64 11.06
N TYR A 274 -15.46 13.18 11.86
CA TYR A 274 -14.29 12.43 11.38
C TYR A 274 -14.55 10.90 11.40
N SER A 275 -15.75 10.47 11.00
CA SER A 275 -16.11 9.05 11.00
C SER A 275 -15.72 8.41 9.67
N TYR A 276 -14.82 7.43 9.74
CA TYR A 276 -14.21 6.74 8.60
C TYR A 276 -15.05 5.61 7.99
N GLN A 277 -16.16 5.23 8.64
CA GLN A 277 -17.14 4.33 8.07
C GLN A 277 -18.40 5.12 7.76
N GLU A 278 -18.64 5.42 6.47
CA GLU A 278 -20.00 5.66 6.01
C GLU A 278 -20.77 4.34 6.14
N SER A 279 -21.39 4.10 7.30
CA SER A 279 -22.57 3.26 7.25
C SER A 279 -23.63 4.03 6.45
N LEU A 280 -24.33 3.34 5.55
CA LEU A 280 -25.50 3.84 4.83
C LEU A 280 -26.65 4.28 5.76
N ALA A 281 -26.44 4.30 7.08
CA ALA A 281 -27.40 4.81 8.03
C ALA A 281 -27.64 6.31 7.78
N LYS A 282 -28.92 6.61 7.56
CA LYS A 282 -29.50 7.92 7.22
C LYS A 282 -28.68 9.08 7.77
N LYS A 283 -28.19 9.92 6.86
CA LYS A 283 -27.66 11.25 7.17
C LYS A 283 -28.64 11.95 8.11
N GLY A 284 -28.23 12.18 9.36
CA GLY A 284 -28.88 13.17 10.20
C GLY A 284 -28.65 14.51 9.52
N LYS A 285 -29.72 15.15 9.04
CA LYS A 285 -29.66 16.56 8.68
C LYS A 285 -29.39 17.31 9.98
N VAL A 286 -28.23 17.94 10.08
CA VAL A 286 -27.99 19.06 10.99
C VAL A 286 -28.25 20.31 10.18
#